data_AF-A0A937KWJ0-F1
#
_entry.id   AF-A0A937KWJ0-F1
#
_cell.length_a   1.000
_cell.length_b   1.000
_cell.length_c   1.000
_cell.angle_alpha   90.00
_cell.angle_beta   90.00
_cell.angle_gamma   90.00
#
_symmetry.space_group_name_H-M   'P 1'
#
loop_
_entity.id
_entity.type
_entity.pdbx_description
1 polymer ?
#
loop_
_entity_poly.entity_id
_entity_poly.type
_entity_poly.pdbx_seq_one_letter_code
_entity_poly.pdbx_strand_id
1 'polypeptide(L)'
;TGTSYATSAEIAKELGPFPKYKENAKSMLKVIRNHKRASEGKTRDYEDLSINPVPLLSQHCPDQKLIVAAKDSWTKALSLGEKYGYRNAQATVIAPTGTIGLVMDCDTTGIEPDFAMVKFKKLAGGGYFKIINRVVPEALSHLGYDSDQIEDMQRYAVGTGSLKDCQAISHNALISKGFTDKEIQLIENSLASAFDIKFVFNQFTLGEDFCRNKIGMSSEQMNDFSFNMLEFLGFTPEEIDVANIHVCGAMTLEGAPHLNKEHLAVFDCANVCGRIGKRFLSVDSHIKMMAAAQSFISGAISKTINMPNDATIEDCSDAYMLSWQLGIKANALYRDGSKLSQPLNSALLDDEDIDDEESSISNEQDITQRTTEVVEKIVERFVRAERDKLPHRRKGYTQKATVGGHKVYLRTGEYENGQLGEIFVDMHKEGAAFRSLMNNFAIAVSIGLQYGVPLEEFVEAFTFTRFEPQGMVTGNDTIKMSTSILDYIFRELAISYLDRNDLGHVGPEDLDSSTTGSGENKSLTTEKVASRGFVRRELKVVSGGGSNVTMMPQTTLLKEEKNEVLNENTTIAVNETQKQNLAQEIEAKIKGYEGEACGECGNFTLVRNGTCMKCNTCGGTSGCS
;
A
#
# COMPACT_ATOMS: atom_id res chain seq x y z
N THR A 1 21.02 -11.53 20.39
CA THR A 1 21.00 -12.85 19.72
C THR A 1 21.93 -13.88 20.31
N GLY A 2 23.25 -13.62 20.42
CA GLY A 2 24.20 -14.59 21.00
C GLY A 2 23.74 -15.07 22.39
N THR A 3 23.39 -14.14 23.29
CA THR A 3 22.80 -14.46 24.59
C THR A 3 21.54 -15.32 24.48
N SER A 4 20.63 -15.01 23.55
CA SER A 4 19.40 -15.79 23.33
C SER A 4 19.69 -17.25 22.92
N TYR A 5 20.72 -17.47 22.09
CA TYR A 5 21.15 -18.83 21.75
C TYR A 5 21.88 -19.54 22.89
N ALA A 6 22.68 -18.82 23.68
CA ALA A 6 23.26 -19.38 24.90
C ALA A 6 22.16 -19.84 25.87
N THR A 7 21.14 -19.02 26.11
CA THR A 7 19.96 -19.38 26.90
C THR A 7 19.19 -20.54 26.27
N SER A 8 19.04 -20.56 24.94
CA SER A 8 18.41 -21.69 24.24
C SER A 8 19.15 -23.01 24.46
N ALA A 9 20.48 -22.99 24.55
CA ALA A 9 21.29 -24.16 24.88
C ALA A 9 21.19 -24.54 26.36
N GLU A 10 21.12 -23.56 27.27
CA GLU A 10 20.84 -23.80 28.70
C GLU A 10 19.46 -24.48 28.89
N ILE A 11 18.44 -24.08 28.13
CA ILE A 11 17.13 -24.75 28.15
C ILE A 11 17.23 -26.16 27.55
N ALA A 12 18.00 -26.35 26.48
CA ALA A 12 18.19 -27.65 25.86
C ALA A 12 18.88 -28.66 26.79
N LYS A 13 19.76 -28.20 27.68
CA LYS A 13 20.37 -29.04 28.72
C LYS A 13 19.33 -29.70 29.62
N GLU A 14 18.27 -28.97 29.99
CA GLU A 14 17.24 -29.44 30.93
C GLU A 14 16.07 -30.15 30.22
N LEU A 15 15.66 -29.64 29.04
CA LEU A 15 14.44 -30.09 28.33
C LEU A 15 14.70 -30.86 27.04
N GLY A 16 15.97 -31.03 26.67
CA GLY A 16 16.40 -31.52 25.37
C GLY A 16 16.29 -30.46 24.26
N PRO A 17 17.02 -30.63 23.15
CA PRO A 17 16.96 -29.72 22.01
C PRO A 17 15.62 -29.83 21.24
N PHE A 18 15.40 -29.01 20.22
CA PHE A 18 14.18 -29.09 19.39
C PHE A 18 14.06 -30.44 18.66
N PRO A 19 12.83 -30.89 18.29
CA PRO A 19 12.57 -32.26 17.80
C PRO A 19 13.44 -32.78 16.64
N LYS A 20 13.92 -31.91 15.75
CA LYS A 20 14.78 -32.27 14.61
C LYS A 20 16.23 -31.78 14.72
N TYR A 21 16.71 -31.48 15.93
CA TYR A 21 18.06 -30.94 16.11
C TYR A 21 19.14 -31.90 15.66
N LYS A 22 18.99 -33.21 15.90
CA LYS A 22 20.02 -34.22 15.52
C LYS A 22 20.33 -34.18 14.01
N GLU A 23 19.29 -34.07 13.18
CA GLU A 23 19.41 -33.93 11.73
C GLU A 23 20.02 -32.57 11.35
N ASN A 24 19.62 -31.50 12.03
CA ASN A 24 20.04 -30.13 11.72
C ASN A 24 21.35 -29.70 12.40
N ALA A 25 21.96 -30.50 13.28
CA ALA A 25 23.00 -30.07 14.21
C ALA A 25 24.22 -29.47 13.48
N LYS A 26 24.65 -30.10 12.38
CA LYS A 26 25.78 -29.63 11.56
C LYS A 26 25.51 -28.24 10.98
N SER A 27 24.34 -28.05 10.36
CA SER A 27 23.92 -26.78 9.76
C SER A 27 23.73 -25.69 10.82
N MET A 28 23.10 -26.03 11.94
CA MET A 28 22.87 -25.10 13.04
C MET A 28 24.20 -24.60 13.63
N LEU A 29 25.13 -25.50 13.95
CA LEU A 29 26.43 -25.12 14.49
C LEU A 29 27.26 -24.31 13.50
N LYS A 30 27.16 -24.61 12.19
CA LYS A 30 27.78 -23.81 11.13
C LYS A 30 27.28 -22.35 11.17
N VAL A 31 25.96 -22.15 11.25
CA VAL A 31 25.35 -20.81 11.34
C VAL A 31 25.85 -20.07 12.58
N ILE A 32 25.92 -20.73 13.74
CA ILE A 32 26.40 -20.10 14.98
C ILE A 32 27.89 -19.74 14.90
N ARG A 33 28.72 -20.60 14.29
CA ARG A 33 30.14 -20.27 14.03
C ARG A 33 30.29 -19.06 13.11
N ASN A 34 29.46 -18.95 12.06
CA ASN A 34 29.47 -17.78 11.19
C ASN A 34 29.07 -16.49 11.91
N HIS A 35 28.05 -16.52 12.77
CA HIS A 35 27.73 -15.36 13.62
C HIS A 35 28.85 -14.98 14.60
N LYS A 36 29.54 -15.98 15.18
CA LYS A 36 30.74 -15.75 16.00
C LYS A 36 31.87 -15.09 15.20
N ARG A 37 32.14 -15.54 13.97
CA ARG A 37 33.14 -14.91 13.09
C ARG A 37 32.78 -13.46 12.76
N ALA A 38 31.50 -13.18 12.52
CA ALA A 38 31.03 -11.81 12.29
C ALA A 38 31.23 -10.91 13.51
N SER A 39 30.97 -11.40 14.73
CA SER A 39 31.21 -10.64 15.97
C SER A 39 32.70 -10.47 16.29
N GLU A 40 33.55 -11.35 15.79
CA GLU A 40 35.01 -11.18 15.84
C GLU A 40 35.55 -10.18 14.80
N GLY A 41 34.70 -9.66 13.92
CA GLY A 41 35.08 -8.71 12.87
C GLY A 41 35.77 -9.37 11.67
N LYS A 42 35.56 -10.67 11.44
CA LYS A 42 36.17 -11.39 10.31
C LYS A 42 35.52 -10.98 8.99
N THR A 43 36.33 -10.70 7.97
CA THR A 43 35.89 -10.39 6.61
C THR A 43 35.87 -11.61 5.67
N ARG A 44 36.53 -12.69 6.07
CA ARG A 44 36.67 -13.94 5.31
C ARG A 44 36.58 -15.15 6.24
N ASP A 45 36.74 -16.34 5.69
CA ASP A 45 36.77 -17.64 6.39
C ASP A 45 35.40 -18.06 6.97
N TYR A 46 34.31 -17.59 6.36
CA TYR A 46 32.96 -18.07 6.64
C TYR A 46 32.74 -19.47 6.05
N GLU A 47 31.98 -20.29 6.77
CA GLU A 47 31.65 -21.65 6.33
C GLU A 47 30.44 -21.62 5.39
N ASP A 48 30.62 -22.10 4.16
CA ASP A 48 29.59 -22.27 3.12
C ASP A 48 28.70 -21.04 2.89
N LEU A 49 29.29 -19.84 2.83
CA LEU A 49 28.59 -18.62 2.42
C LEU A 49 29.06 -18.17 1.04
N SER A 50 28.12 -17.84 0.16
CA SER A 50 28.39 -17.21 -1.13
C SER A 50 28.65 -15.70 -0.99
N ILE A 51 27.98 -15.06 -0.03
CA ILE A 51 28.13 -13.64 0.29
C ILE A 51 28.55 -13.52 1.75
N ASN A 52 29.66 -12.83 2.00
CA ASN A 52 30.14 -12.60 3.35
C ASN A 52 29.33 -11.48 4.02
N PRO A 53 28.91 -11.66 5.28
CA PRO A 53 28.15 -10.65 6.01
C PRO A 53 29.03 -9.45 6.39
N VAL A 54 28.40 -8.31 6.66
CA VAL A 54 29.10 -7.10 7.15
C VAL A 54 29.75 -7.39 8.52
N PRO A 55 31.07 -7.19 8.66
CA PRO A 55 31.79 -7.51 9.89
C PRO A 55 31.56 -6.46 11.00
N LEU A 56 31.73 -6.86 12.26
CA LEU A 56 31.77 -5.92 13.37
C LEU A 56 33.02 -5.01 13.29
N LEU A 57 32.81 -3.70 13.12
CA LEU A 57 33.88 -2.70 13.10
C LEU A 57 34.25 -2.26 14.52
N SER A 58 34.98 -3.11 15.25
CA SER A 58 35.30 -2.88 16.67
C SER A 58 35.98 -1.55 16.97
N GLN A 59 36.80 -1.04 16.06
CA GLN A 59 37.53 0.23 16.21
C GLN A 59 36.62 1.47 16.19
N HIS A 60 35.41 1.36 15.64
CA HIS A 60 34.45 2.48 15.56
C HIS A 60 33.53 2.56 16.78
N CYS A 61 33.56 1.58 17.67
CA CYS A 61 32.77 1.61 18.89
C CYS A 61 33.56 2.30 20.02
N PRO A 62 33.11 3.44 20.55
CA PRO A 62 33.83 4.13 21.62
C PRO A 62 33.89 3.29 22.91
N ASP A 63 32.85 2.49 23.17
CA ASP A 63 32.82 1.56 24.30
C ASP A 63 33.32 0.16 23.92
N GLN A 64 34.61 -0.07 24.16
CA GLN A 64 35.24 -1.37 23.90
C GLN A 64 34.70 -2.51 24.78
N LYS A 65 34.03 -2.22 25.91
CA LYS A 65 33.41 -3.28 26.73
C LYS A 65 32.23 -3.92 26.01
N LEU A 66 31.48 -3.14 25.21
CA LEU A 66 30.39 -3.68 24.38
C LEU A 66 30.92 -4.65 23.32
N ILE A 67 32.08 -4.35 22.72
CA ILE A 67 32.73 -5.23 21.75
C ILE A 67 33.12 -6.56 22.39
N VAL A 68 33.73 -6.53 23.57
CA VAL A 68 34.09 -7.74 24.31
C VAL A 68 32.84 -8.54 24.66
N ALA A 69 31.81 -7.91 25.22
CA ALA A 69 30.56 -8.56 25.58
C ALA A 69 29.86 -9.20 24.35
N ALA A 70 29.88 -8.52 23.20
CA ALA A 70 29.32 -9.06 21.95
C ALA A 70 30.04 -10.34 21.52
N LYS A 71 31.37 -10.36 21.53
CA LYS A 71 32.20 -11.54 21.19
C LYS A 71 31.98 -12.70 22.18
N ASP A 72 31.95 -12.38 23.46
CA ASP A 72 31.75 -13.37 24.53
C ASP A 72 30.37 -14.01 24.42
N SER A 73 29.34 -13.24 24.07
CA SER A 73 27.97 -13.76 23.91
C SER A 73 27.88 -14.87 22.86
N TRP A 74 28.58 -14.72 21.73
CA TRP A 74 28.60 -15.72 20.66
C TRP A 74 29.54 -16.89 20.95
N THR A 75 30.64 -16.63 21.67
CA THR A 75 31.52 -17.69 22.17
C THR A 75 30.79 -18.61 23.14
N LYS A 76 30.03 -18.02 24.09
CA LYS A 76 29.18 -18.76 25.02
C LYS A 76 28.08 -19.53 24.29
N ALA A 77 27.43 -18.90 23.31
CA ALA A 77 26.39 -19.54 22.50
C ALA A 77 26.92 -20.80 21.80
N LEU A 78 28.07 -20.70 21.14
CA LEU A 78 28.69 -21.83 20.45
C LEU A 78 29.09 -22.94 21.43
N SER A 79 29.81 -22.59 22.50
CA SER A 79 30.31 -23.57 23.47
C SER A 79 29.19 -24.38 24.13
N LEU A 80 28.11 -23.71 24.54
CA LEU A 80 26.96 -24.40 25.13
C LEU A 80 26.18 -25.21 24.10
N GLY A 81 26.02 -24.67 22.90
CA GLY A 81 25.31 -25.35 21.81
C GLY A 81 26.02 -26.61 21.32
N GLU A 82 27.35 -26.64 21.29
CA GLU A 82 28.12 -27.85 20.99
C GLU A 82 27.91 -28.95 22.03
N LYS A 83 27.70 -28.57 23.30
CA LYS A 83 27.55 -29.51 24.41
C LYS A 83 26.12 -30.03 24.58
N TYR A 84 25.12 -29.16 24.41
CA TYR A 84 23.73 -29.46 24.78
C TYR A 84 22.74 -29.38 23.61
N GLY A 85 23.17 -28.86 22.45
CA GLY A 85 22.27 -28.47 21.38
C GLY A 85 21.50 -27.19 21.69
N TYR A 86 20.44 -26.92 20.91
CA TYR A 86 19.59 -25.72 21.08
C TYR A 86 18.13 -26.11 21.20
N ARG A 87 17.38 -25.40 22.05
CA ARG A 87 15.94 -25.59 22.20
C ARG A 87 15.14 -24.91 21.09
N ASN A 88 15.68 -23.85 20.49
CA ASN A 88 15.02 -23.04 19.47
C ASN A 88 15.83 -23.10 18.17
N ALA A 89 15.17 -23.41 17.05
CA ALA A 89 15.81 -23.42 15.74
C ALA A 89 16.18 -21.98 15.28
N GLN A 90 15.36 -20.99 15.65
CA GLN A 90 15.61 -19.57 15.43
C GLN A 90 15.32 -18.81 16.74
N ALA A 91 16.15 -17.82 17.07
CA ALA A 91 16.02 -17.08 18.33
C ALA A 91 15.58 -15.62 18.18
N THR A 92 15.88 -14.98 17.05
CA THR A 92 15.69 -13.54 16.85
C THR A 92 15.25 -13.21 15.44
N VAL A 93 14.46 -12.13 15.32
CA VAL A 93 14.00 -11.48 14.10
C VAL A 93 13.64 -10.04 14.49
N ILE A 94 13.82 -9.07 13.59
CA ILE A 94 13.31 -7.70 13.80
C ILE A 94 12.00 -7.61 13.01
N ALA A 95 10.87 -7.67 13.72
CA ALA A 95 9.53 -7.60 13.14
C ALA A 95 9.01 -6.16 13.15
N PRO A 96 7.94 -5.84 12.37
CA PRO A 96 7.25 -4.56 12.47
C PRO A 96 6.66 -4.40 13.87
N THR A 97 6.91 -3.26 14.49
CA THR A 97 6.44 -2.97 15.86
C THR A 97 5.44 -1.81 15.90
N GLY A 98 4.78 -1.47 14.79
CA GLY A 98 3.90 -0.30 14.69
C GLY A 98 2.91 -0.15 15.86
N THR A 99 2.05 -1.15 16.09
CA THR A 99 1.05 -1.09 17.17
C THR A 99 1.67 -1.02 18.56
N ILE A 100 2.65 -1.89 18.85
CA ILE A 100 3.25 -1.95 20.19
C ILE A 100 4.17 -0.75 20.48
N GLY A 101 4.88 -0.24 19.48
CA GLY A 101 5.74 0.93 19.59
C GLY A 101 4.92 2.18 19.90
N LEU A 102 3.76 2.34 19.25
CA LEU A 102 2.81 3.40 19.59
C LEU A 102 2.27 3.25 21.01
N VAL A 103 1.92 2.04 21.45
CA VAL A 103 1.43 1.79 22.82
C VAL A 103 2.51 2.07 23.86
N MET A 104 3.77 1.81 23.52
CA MET A 104 4.92 2.07 24.39
C MET A 104 5.49 3.49 24.25
N ASP A 105 4.81 4.37 23.51
CA ASP A 105 5.22 5.76 23.26
C ASP A 105 6.66 5.87 22.71
N CYS A 106 7.04 4.92 21.84
CA CYS A 106 8.32 4.96 21.12
C CYS A 106 8.19 5.86 19.90
N ASP A 107 9.10 6.84 19.74
CA ASP A 107 9.11 7.72 18.56
C ASP A 107 9.37 6.95 17.24
N THR A 108 10.18 5.88 17.33
CA THR A 108 10.55 5.00 16.20
C THR A 108 10.06 3.57 16.38
N THR A 109 9.78 2.87 15.29
CA THR A 109 9.29 1.49 15.33
C THR A 109 10.39 0.50 14.89
N GLY A 110 11.01 -0.20 15.82
CA GLY A 110 12.00 -1.23 15.50
C GLY A 110 13.38 -0.64 15.23
N ILE A 111 13.92 -0.85 14.03
CA ILE A 111 15.19 -0.24 13.57
C ILE A 111 14.93 0.85 12.50
N GLU A 112 13.68 1.29 12.38
CA GLU A 112 13.31 2.39 11.50
C GLU A 112 13.91 3.70 12.01
N PRO A 113 14.45 4.56 11.12
CA PRO A 113 14.66 5.94 11.48
C PRO A 113 13.31 6.61 11.74
N ASP A 114 13.36 7.82 12.29
CA ASP A 114 12.14 8.57 12.50
C ASP A 114 11.47 8.88 11.14
N PHE A 115 10.14 8.75 11.07
CA PHE A 115 9.42 8.89 9.79
C PHE A 115 9.44 10.34 9.30
N ALA A 116 9.15 11.27 10.20
CA ALA A 116 9.22 12.72 10.00
C ALA A 116 9.24 13.39 11.38
N MET A 117 9.75 14.63 11.44
CA MET A 117 9.84 15.42 12.66
C MET A 117 8.49 15.65 13.34
N VAL A 118 7.48 15.92 12.51
CA VAL A 118 6.08 16.03 12.88
C VAL A 118 5.31 15.10 11.96
N LYS A 119 4.48 14.23 12.53
CA LYS A 119 3.74 13.19 11.80
C LYS A 119 2.27 13.35 12.05
N PHE A 120 1.49 12.95 11.05
CA PHE A 120 0.04 13.03 11.13
C PHE A 120 -0.59 11.67 10.93
N LYS A 121 -1.34 11.24 11.95
CA LYS A 121 -2.05 9.97 11.93
C LYS A 121 -3.53 10.19 11.66
N LYS A 122 -4.05 9.61 10.59
CA LYS A 122 -5.49 9.63 10.30
C LYS A 122 -6.25 8.75 11.32
N LEU A 123 -7.32 9.28 11.90
CA LEU A 123 -8.15 8.56 12.88
C LEU A 123 -9.30 7.81 12.19
N ALA A 124 -9.69 6.67 12.78
CA ALA A 124 -10.87 5.92 12.37
C ALA A 124 -12.13 6.70 12.78
N GLY A 125 -12.69 7.48 11.86
CA GLY A 125 -13.76 8.45 12.11
C GLY A 125 -13.53 9.83 11.47
N GLY A 126 -12.42 10.01 10.75
CA GLY A 126 -12.05 11.30 10.18
C GLY A 126 -11.18 12.12 11.11
N GLY A 127 -10.51 13.12 10.54
CA GLY A 127 -9.53 13.93 11.25
C GLY A 127 -8.17 13.25 11.43
N TYR A 128 -7.25 14.01 11.98
CA TYR A 128 -5.84 13.65 12.09
C TYR A 128 -5.31 13.98 13.48
N PHE A 129 -4.34 13.18 13.94
CA PHE A 129 -3.65 13.36 15.20
C PHE A 129 -2.18 13.73 14.94
N LYS A 130 -1.76 14.90 15.44
CA LYS A 130 -0.39 15.40 15.33
C LYS A 130 0.51 14.71 16.37
N ILE A 131 1.56 14.06 15.89
CA ILE A 131 2.60 13.41 16.69
C ILE A 131 3.88 14.20 16.47
N ILE A 132 4.47 14.70 17.55
CA ILE A 132 5.71 15.50 17.51
C ILE A 132 6.83 14.64 18.07
N ASN A 133 7.97 14.60 17.39
CA ASN A 133 9.17 13.94 17.92
C ASN A 133 9.62 14.63 19.21
N ARG A 134 9.60 13.89 20.32
CA ARG A 134 9.94 14.43 21.65
C ARG A 134 11.43 14.37 21.98
N VAL A 135 12.21 13.66 21.17
CA VAL A 135 13.67 13.48 21.35
C VAL A 135 14.44 14.70 20.85
N VAL A 136 13.84 15.53 19.99
CA VAL A 136 14.46 16.75 19.45
C VAL A 136 15.10 17.64 20.53
N PRO A 137 14.39 18.10 21.58
CA PRO A 137 14.99 18.92 22.63
C PRO A 137 16.13 18.21 23.37
N GLU A 138 16.02 16.90 23.59
CA GLU A 138 17.09 16.12 24.23
C GLU A 138 18.34 16.05 23.35
N ALA A 139 18.17 15.79 22.05
CA ALA A 139 19.26 15.78 21.08
C ALA A 139 19.92 17.16 20.96
N LEU A 140 19.14 18.25 20.89
CA LEU A 140 19.67 19.61 20.87
C LEU A 140 20.44 19.96 22.14
N SER A 141 19.98 19.53 23.32
CA SER A 141 20.71 19.74 24.58
C SER A 141 22.06 19.02 24.58
N HIS A 142 22.13 17.77 24.07
CA HIS A 142 23.39 17.04 23.92
C HIS A 142 24.34 17.66 22.90
N LEU A 143 23.80 18.38 21.90
CA LEU A 143 24.57 19.14 20.92
C LEU A 143 25.05 20.50 21.47
N GLY A 144 24.65 20.87 22.70
CA GLY A 144 25.16 22.03 23.41
C GLY A 144 24.33 23.31 23.27
N TYR A 145 23.10 23.23 22.78
CA TYR A 145 22.18 24.36 22.73
C TYR A 145 21.55 24.63 24.11
N ASP A 146 21.33 25.91 24.43
CA ASP A 146 20.67 26.31 25.68
C ASP A 146 19.13 26.19 25.61
N SER A 147 18.46 26.39 26.74
CA SER A 147 17.00 26.22 26.85
C SER A 147 16.21 27.15 25.93
N ASP A 148 16.67 28.39 25.77
CA ASP A 148 15.93 29.42 25.03
C ASP A 148 16.08 29.15 23.52
N GLN A 149 17.30 28.77 23.09
CA GLN A 149 17.56 28.31 21.73
C GLN A 149 16.72 27.08 21.37
N ILE A 150 16.64 26.10 22.29
CA ILE A 150 15.83 24.89 22.08
C ILE A 150 14.36 25.25 21.95
N GLU A 151 13.83 26.13 22.82
CA GLU A 151 12.43 26.55 22.75
C GLU A 151 12.11 27.25 21.43
N ASP A 152 12.98 28.14 20.96
CA ASP A 152 12.82 28.82 19.67
C ASP A 152 12.80 27.83 18.50
N MET A 153 13.72 26.85 18.49
CA MET A 153 13.74 25.80 17.45
C MET A 153 12.51 24.89 17.51
N GLN A 154 12.05 24.54 18.71
CA GLN A 154 10.84 23.74 18.89
C GLN A 154 9.62 24.50 18.40
N ARG A 155 9.49 25.78 18.76
CA ARG A 155 8.39 26.64 18.32
C ARG A 155 8.39 26.79 16.80
N TYR A 156 9.57 26.90 16.18
CA TYR A 156 9.70 26.91 14.73
C TYR A 156 9.21 25.61 14.08
N ALA A 157 9.62 24.44 14.61
CA ALA A 157 9.26 23.15 14.01
C ALA A 157 7.78 22.78 14.27
N VAL A 158 7.27 23.03 15.46
CA VAL A 158 5.93 22.60 15.91
C VAL A 158 4.85 23.64 15.64
N GLY A 159 5.22 24.91 15.59
CA GLY A 159 4.29 26.03 15.56
C GLY A 159 3.77 26.39 16.95
N THR A 160 3.18 27.58 17.04
CA THR A 160 2.60 28.15 18.27
C THR A 160 1.16 27.68 18.52
N GLY A 161 0.47 27.18 17.49
CA GLY A 161 -0.94 26.83 17.54
C GLY A 161 -1.89 28.03 17.67
N SER A 162 -1.41 29.26 17.44
CA SER A 162 -2.18 30.49 17.60
C SER A 162 -1.72 31.58 16.62
N LEU A 163 -2.64 32.42 16.12
CA LEU A 163 -2.27 33.61 15.35
C LEU A 163 -1.81 34.77 16.24
N LYS A 164 -1.85 34.59 17.56
CA LYS A 164 -1.32 35.58 18.49
C LYS A 164 0.17 35.80 18.21
N ASP A 165 0.56 37.06 18.19
CA ASP A 165 1.92 37.53 17.89
C ASP A 165 2.42 37.20 16.46
N CYS A 166 1.55 36.68 15.57
CA CYS A 166 1.84 36.54 14.16
C CYS A 166 1.89 37.91 13.48
N GLN A 167 3.01 38.22 12.81
CA GLN A 167 3.19 39.52 12.14
C GLN A 167 2.52 39.59 10.77
N ALA A 168 2.40 38.45 10.05
CA ALA A 168 1.82 38.41 8.73
C ALA A 168 0.27 38.48 8.77
N ILE A 169 -0.36 37.60 9.55
CA ILE A 169 -1.82 37.58 9.73
C ILE A 169 -2.13 37.75 11.22
N SER A 170 -2.24 39.01 11.66
CA SER A 170 -2.57 39.33 13.05
C SER A 170 -4.08 39.38 13.30
N HIS A 171 -4.49 39.27 14.57
CA HIS A 171 -5.89 39.50 14.97
C HIS A 171 -6.40 40.87 14.51
N ASN A 172 -5.57 41.92 14.60
CA ASN A 172 -5.94 43.25 14.12
C ASN A 172 -6.15 43.30 12.61
N ALA A 173 -5.36 42.55 11.83
CA ALA A 173 -5.54 42.43 10.40
C ALA A 173 -6.89 41.75 10.09
N LEU A 174 -7.24 40.67 10.78
CA LEU A 174 -8.55 40.02 10.64
C LEU A 174 -9.71 40.94 11.04
N ILE A 175 -9.59 41.69 12.13
CA ILE A 175 -10.59 42.68 12.55
C ILE A 175 -10.82 43.73 11.46
N SER A 176 -9.74 44.22 10.84
CA SER A 176 -9.83 45.18 9.73
C SER A 176 -10.55 44.62 8.49
N LYS A 177 -10.57 43.29 8.34
CA LYS A 177 -11.26 42.55 7.29
C LYS A 177 -12.68 42.11 7.68
N GLY A 178 -13.17 42.54 8.85
CA GLY A 178 -14.56 42.35 9.27
C GLY A 178 -14.80 41.18 10.22
N PHE A 179 -13.75 40.52 10.73
CA PHE A 179 -13.87 39.50 11.78
C PHE A 179 -14.15 40.15 13.13
N THR A 180 -15.03 39.56 13.94
CA THR A 180 -15.23 39.98 15.33
C THR A 180 -14.45 39.06 16.28
N ASP A 181 -14.35 39.45 17.55
CA ASP A 181 -13.72 38.63 18.59
C ASP A 181 -14.31 37.22 18.66
N LYS A 182 -15.60 37.08 18.34
CA LYS A 182 -16.28 35.78 18.30
C LYS A 182 -15.69 34.86 17.23
N GLU A 183 -15.53 35.34 16.00
CA GLU A 183 -14.98 34.53 14.90
C GLU A 183 -13.49 34.25 15.11
N ILE A 184 -12.74 35.22 15.64
CA ILE A 184 -11.33 35.03 15.98
C ILE A 184 -11.19 33.92 17.03
N GLN A 185 -12.04 33.90 18.06
CA GLN A 185 -12.01 32.83 19.05
C GLN A 185 -12.33 31.45 18.44
N LEU A 186 -13.24 31.37 17.46
CA LEU A 186 -13.54 30.12 16.75
C LEU A 186 -12.34 29.63 15.94
N ILE A 187 -11.61 30.54 15.29
CA ILE A 187 -10.37 30.24 14.59
C ILE A 187 -9.32 29.73 15.59
N GLU A 188 -9.03 30.51 16.65
CA GLU A 188 -8.03 30.16 17.67
C GLU A 188 -8.27 28.79 18.30
N ASN A 189 -9.53 28.45 18.60
CA ASN A 189 -9.88 27.14 19.15
C ASN A 189 -9.59 25.97 18.18
N SER A 190 -9.52 26.24 16.88
CA SER A 190 -9.31 25.24 15.82
C SER A 190 -7.84 25.14 15.37
N LEU A 191 -7.07 26.23 15.49
CA LEU A 191 -5.67 26.34 15.01
C LEU A 191 -4.71 25.35 15.67
N ALA A 192 -4.89 25.04 16.96
CA ALA A 192 -4.01 24.12 17.68
C ALA A 192 -3.96 22.70 17.06
N SER A 193 -5.06 22.29 16.42
CA SER A 193 -5.16 21.01 15.71
C SER A 193 -5.01 21.13 14.19
N ALA A 194 -4.80 22.35 13.67
CA ALA A 194 -4.73 22.60 12.24
C ALA A 194 -3.37 22.19 11.66
N PHE A 195 -3.42 21.67 10.43
CA PHE A 195 -2.25 21.23 9.65
C PHE A 195 -1.79 22.33 8.72
N ASP A 196 -2.77 23.03 8.15
CA ASP A 196 -2.61 24.25 7.40
C ASP A 196 -3.68 25.23 7.89
N ILE A 197 -3.31 26.49 8.06
CA ILE A 197 -4.24 27.53 8.48
C ILE A 197 -5.39 27.70 7.49
N LYS A 198 -5.19 27.45 6.18
CA LYS A 198 -6.24 27.53 5.14
C LYS A 198 -7.45 26.66 5.52
N PHE A 199 -7.22 25.49 6.11
CA PHE A 199 -8.30 24.59 6.53
C PHE A 199 -9.11 25.10 7.71
N VAL A 200 -8.65 26.11 8.45
CA VAL A 200 -9.43 26.71 9.54
C VAL A 200 -10.35 27.81 9.01
N PHE A 201 -9.95 28.51 7.95
CA PHE A 201 -10.71 29.59 7.32
C PHE A 201 -11.72 29.02 6.31
N ASN A 202 -12.81 28.45 6.82
CA ASN A 202 -13.89 27.90 6.01
C ASN A 202 -15.27 28.14 6.63
N GLN A 203 -16.34 27.85 5.88
CA GLN A 203 -17.73 28.02 6.32
C GLN A 203 -18.13 27.14 7.51
N PHE A 204 -17.49 25.98 7.71
CA PHE A 204 -17.80 25.06 8.81
C PHE A 204 -17.26 25.59 10.15
N THR A 205 -16.12 26.29 10.13
CA THR A 205 -15.55 26.93 11.32
C THR A 205 -16.24 28.25 11.65
N LEU A 206 -16.47 29.08 10.62
CA LEU A 206 -16.94 30.47 10.79
C LEU A 206 -18.45 30.65 10.70
N GLY A 207 -19.16 29.66 10.14
CA GLY A 207 -20.59 29.69 9.89
C GLY A 207 -20.95 30.35 8.55
N GLU A 208 -21.94 29.78 7.86
CA GLU A 208 -22.41 30.25 6.54
C GLU A 208 -22.87 31.71 6.58
N ASP A 209 -23.58 32.12 7.64
CA ASP A 209 -24.08 33.50 7.79
C ASP A 209 -22.96 34.55 7.79
N PHE A 210 -21.82 34.24 8.41
CA PHE A 210 -20.67 35.14 8.45
C PHE A 210 -19.98 35.18 7.08
N CYS A 211 -19.69 34.02 6.51
CA CYS A 211 -19.06 33.92 5.19
C CYS A 211 -19.88 34.62 4.10
N ARG A 212 -21.21 34.44 4.10
CA ARG A 212 -22.09 35.01 3.08
C ARG A 212 -22.39 36.50 3.30
N ASN A 213 -22.78 36.89 4.52
CA ASN A 213 -23.32 38.23 4.76
C ASN A 213 -22.28 39.26 5.20
N LYS A 214 -21.13 38.82 5.74
CA LYS A 214 -20.05 39.73 6.19
C LYS A 214 -18.86 39.70 5.25
N ILE A 215 -18.36 38.50 4.94
CA ILE A 215 -17.20 38.35 4.04
C ILE A 215 -17.62 38.49 2.57
N GLY A 216 -18.87 38.16 2.23
CA GLY A 216 -19.40 38.33 0.88
C GLY A 216 -19.10 37.18 -0.07
N MET A 217 -18.88 35.97 0.45
CA MET A 217 -18.62 34.78 -0.36
C MET A 217 -19.89 34.26 -1.03
N SER A 218 -19.76 33.78 -2.27
CA SER A 218 -20.85 33.10 -2.98
C SER A 218 -21.06 31.68 -2.46
N SER A 219 -22.26 31.12 -2.67
CA SER A 219 -22.54 29.72 -2.31
C SER A 219 -21.69 28.73 -3.11
N GLU A 220 -21.19 29.11 -4.28
CA GLU A 220 -20.26 28.28 -5.07
C GLU A 220 -18.87 28.29 -4.41
N GLN A 221 -18.36 29.46 -4.05
CA GLN A 221 -17.06 29.59 -3.36
C GLN A 221 -17.04 28.90 -1.99
N MET A 222 -18.15 28.97 -1.24
CA MET A 222 -18.25 28.31 0.07
C MET A 222 -18.22 26.77 -0.02
N ASN A 223 -18.68 26.21 -1.15
CA ASN A 223 -18.73 24.76 -1.37
C ASN A 223 -17.55 24.23 -2.19
N ASP A 224 -16.68 25.12 -2.66
CA ASP A 224 -15.45 24.77 -3.35
C ASP A 224 -14.36 24.46 -2.33
N PHE A 225 -13.90 23.21 -2.32
CA PHE A 225 -12.88 22.73 -1.40
C PHE A 225 -11.46 23.20 -1.75
N SER A 226 -11.26 23.69 -2.98
CA SER A 226 -10.00 24.34 -3.40
C SER A 226 -9.96 25.84 -3.07
N PHE A 227 -11.08 26.42 -2.61
CA PHE A 227 -11.16 27.85 -2.39
C PHE A 227 -10.33 28.31 -1.19
N ASN A 228 -9.35 29.18 -1.44
CA ASN A 228 -8.56 29.83 -0.39
C ASN A 228 -9.22 31.12 0.10
N MET A 229 -9.86 31.06 1.27
CA MET A 229 -10.50 32.24 1.90
C MET A 229 -9.50 33.33 2.27
N LEU A 230 -8.27 32.99 2.67
CA LEU A 230 -7.28 33.99 3.07
C LEU A 230 -6.83 34.85 1.87
N GLU A 231 -6.63 34.23 0.71
CA GLU A 231 -6.34 34.96 -0.53
C GLU A 231 -7.51 35.84 -0.96
N PHE A 232 -8.74 35.34 -0.85
CA PHE A 232 -9.94 36.14 -1.13
C PHE A 232 -10.07 37.36 -0.22
N LEU A 233 -9.63 37.25 1.04
CA LEU A 233 -9.55 38.37 1.98
C LEU A 233 -8.41 39.35 1.63
N GLY A 234 -7.57 39.03 0.64
CA GLY A 234 -6.49 39.86 0.14
C GLY A 234 -5.18 39.72 0.89
N PHE A 235 -4.94 38.58 1.56
CA PHE A 235 -3.62 38.19 2.02
C PHE A 235 -2.83 37.58 0.86
N THR A 236 -1.55 37.89 0.79
CA THR A 236 -0.63 37.31 -0.20
C THR A 236 -0.28 35.86 0.15
N PRO A 237 0.07 35.01 -0.83
CA PRO A 237 0.57 33.65 -0.57
C PRO A 237 1.73 33.63 0.43
N GLU A 238 2.65 34.60 0.35
CA GLU A 238 3.78 34.72 1.26
C GLU A 238 3.36 35.04 2.70
N GLU A 239 2.36 35.91 2.89
CA GLU A 239 1.80 36.20 4.22
C GLU A 239 1.11 34.98 4.82
N ILE A 240 0.41 34.20 3.99
CA ILE A 240 -0.26 32.96 4.39
C ILE A 240 0.78 31.93 4.81
N ASP A 241 1.84 31.73 4.05
CA ASP A 241 2.91 30.78 4.39
C ASP A 241 3.64 31.16 5.69
N VAL A 242 3.96 32.45 5.88
CA VAL A 242 4.56 32.93 7.13
C VAL A 242 3.64 32.70 8.32
N ALA A 243 2.34 32.98 8.16
CA ALA A 243 1.36 32.70 9.20
C ALA A 243 1.20 31.19 9.45
N ASN A 244 1.27 30.37 8.40
CA ASN A 244 1.17 28.92 8.48
C ASN A 244 2.36 28.34 9.26
N ILE A 245 3.59 28.77 8.97
CA ILE A 245 4.79 28.38 9.72
C ILE A 245 4.68 28.81 11.19
N HIS A 246 4.19 30.03 11.46
CA HIS A 246 4.02 30.51 12.83
C HIS A 246 3.01 29.66 13.63
N VAL A 247 1.88 29.29 13.02
CA VAL A 247 0.80 28.56 13.70
C VAL A 247 1.05 27.05 13.71
N CYS A 248 1.23 26.46 12.53
CA CYS A 248 1.29 25.01 12.32
C CYS A 248 2.72 24.45 12.39
N GLY A 249 3.72 25.33 12.32
CA GLY A 249 5.14 24.98 12.34
C GLY A 249 5.70 24.72 10.95
N ALA A 250 7.01 24.90 10.80
CA ALA A 250 7.73 24.51 9.59
C ALA A 250 7.78 22.97 9.40
N MET A 251 7.51 22.20 10.46
CA MET A 251 7.58 20.74 10.51
C MET A 251 8.98 20.17 10.19
N THR A 252 9.99 21.03 10.13
CA THR A 252 11.41 20.70 9.96
C THR A 252 12.26 21.60 10.85
N LEU A 253 13.51 21.22 11.06
CA LEU A 253 14.52 22.07 11.68
C LEU A 253 15.39 22.80 10.65
N GLU A 254 15.19 22.54 9.36
CA GLU A 254 15.86 23.29 8.30
C GLU A 254 15.41 24.76 8.34
N GLY A 255 16.39 25.67 8.47
CA GLY A 255 16.12 27.10 8.62
C GLY A 255 15.72 27.53 10.03
N ALA A 256 15.69 26.61 11.01
CA ALA A 256 15.38 26.95 12.39
C ALA A 256 16.39 27.98 12.96
N PRO A 257 15.94 28.92 13.80
CA PRO A 257 16.83 29.89 14.43
C PRO A 257 17.89 29.19 15.31
N HIS A 258 19.07 29.80 15.42
CA HIS A 258 20.21 29.33 16.22
C HIS A 258 20.87 28.02 15.77
N LEU A 259 20.21 27.20 14.94
CA LEU A 259 20.68 25.86 14.60
C LEU A 259 21.89 25.93 13.64
N ASN A 260 23.01 25.34 14.06
CA ASN A 260 24.16 25.12 13.21
C ASN A 260 23.81 24.12 12.09
N LYS A 261 24.10 24.49 10.84
CA LYS A 261 23.87 23.65 9.65
C LYS A 261 24.57 22.30 9.73
N GLU A 262 25.71 22.21 10.41
CA GLU A 262 26.44 20.94 10.59
C GLU A 262 25.67 19.93 11.47
N HIS A 263 24.78 20.41 12.35
CA HIS A 263 23.98 19.56 13.23
C HIS A 263 22.70 19.03 12.55
N LEU A 264 22.32 19.53 11.37
CA LEU A 264 21.11 19.11 10.67
C LEU A 264 21.07 17.61 10.39
N ALA A 265 22.21 16.99 10.08
CA ALA A 265 22.29 15.57 9.76
C ALA A 265 21.86 14.64 10.90
N VAL A 266 21.85 15.13 12.15
CA VAL A 266 21.35 14.38 13.32
C VAL A 266 19.82 14.18 13.24
N PHE A 267 19.14 15.08 12.54
CA PHE A 267 17.68 15.17 12.49
C PHE A 267 17.09 14.69 11.16
N ASP A 268 17.90 14.09 10.28
CA ASP A 268 17.42 13.56 9.01
C ASP A 268 16.46 12.38 9.26
N CYS A 269 15.25 12.49 8.71
CA CYS A 269 14.19 11.47 8.82
C CYS A 269 14.13 10.55 7.59
N ALA A 270 13.25 9.55 7.62
CA ALA A 270 13.00 8.63 6.51
C ALA A 270 12.49 9.34 5.25
N ASN A 271 11.72 10.42 5.44
CA ASN A 271 11.15 11.23 4.38
C ASN A 271 11.46 12.71 4.61
N VAL A 272 11.23 13.51 3.57
CA VAL A 272 11.23 14.97 3.67
C VAL A 272 10.18 15.42 4.70
N CYS A 273 10.57 16.37 5.54
CA CYS A 273 9.77 16.86 6.65
C CYS A 273 9.15 18.22 6.34
N GLY A 274 7.82 18.33 6.36
CA GLY A 274 7.12 19.57 6.06
C GLY A 274 7.22 19.99 4.59
N ARG A 275 6.67 21.17 4.28
CA ARG A 275 6.65 21.74 2.91
C ARG A 275 8.02 22.27 2.45
N ILE A 276 8.81 22.79 3.39
CA ILE A 276 10.09 23.46 3.06
C ILE A 276 11.33 22.56 3.29
N GLY A 277 11.13 21.37 3.85
CA GLY A 277 12.20 20.42 4.09
C GLY A 277 12.82 19.94 2.77
N LYS A 278 14.10 19.62 2.80
CA LYS A 278 14.83 19.08 1.64
C LYS A 278 15.64 17.84 1.99
N ARG A 279 15.95 17.65 3.28
CA ARG A 279 16.80 16.58 3.76
C ARG A 279 15.98 15.36 4.16
N PHE A 280 16.51 14.19 3.79
CA PHE A 280 16.01 12.90 4.20
C PHE A 280 17.14 11.87 4.09
N LEU A 281 16.97 10.73 4.76
CA LEU A 281 17.93 9.63 4.71
C LEU A 281 17.89 8.95 3.35
N SER A 282 19.05 8.76 2.74
CA SER A 282 19.15 8.07 1.45
C SER A 282 18.77 6.59 1.56
N VAL A 283 18.29 6.03 0.45
CA VAL A 283 18.01 4.58 0.27
C VAL A 283 19.19 3.72 0.76
N ASP A 284 20.40 4.11 0.36
CA ASP A 284 21.66 3.50 0.81
C ASP A 284 21.83 3.46 2.32
N SER A 285 21.43 4.52 3.02
CA SER A 285 21.54 4.63 4.47
C SER A 285 20.62 3.63 5.17
N HIS A 286 19.39 3.47 4.67
CA HIS A 286 18.45 2.45 5.15
C HIS A 286 19.06 1.04 5.02
N ILE A 287 19.60 0.74 3.85
CA ILE A 287 20.20 -0.57 3.53
C ILE A 287 21.44 -0.83 4.38
N LYS A 288 22.35 0.14 4.50
CA LYS A 288 23.58 0.00 5.31
C LYS A 288 23.28 -0.19 6.79
N MET A 289 22.25 0.48 7.32
CA MET A 289 21.80 0.26 8.70
C MET A 289 21.25 -1.17 8.90
N MET A 290 20.43 -1.66 7.97
CA MET A 290 19.96 -3.05 8.00
C MET A 290 21.13 -4.04 7.92
N ALA A 291 22.08 -3.81 7.02
CA ALA A 291 23.26 -4.66 6.86
C ALA A 291 24.12 -4.72 8.13
N ALA A 292 24.30 -3.59 8.82
CA ALA A 292 25.04 -3.53 10.08
C ALA A 292 24.40 -4.40 11.18
N ALA A 293 23.08 -4.53 11.21
CA ALA A 293 22.36 -5.38 12.16
C ALA A 293 22.21 -6.84 11.69
N GLN A 294 22.09 -7.08 10.38
CA GLN A 294 21.73 -8.38 9.80
C GLN A 294 22.68 -9.51 10.20
N SER A 295 23.97 -9.21 10.32
CA SER A 295 25.03 -10.14 10.72
C SER A 295 24.86 -10.70 12.13
N PHE A 296 24.05 -10.05 12.98
CA PHE A 296 23.89 -10.38 14.39
C PHE A 296 22.49 -10.90 14.74
N ILE A 297 21.64 -11.16 13.76
CA ILE A 297 20.30 -11.74 13.96
C ILE A 297 20.13 -13.04 13.15
N SER A 298 19.39 -13.99 13.73
CA SER A 298 19.15 -15.28 13.09
C SER A 298 18.12 -15.20 11.97
N GLY A 299 17.06 -14.42 12.15
CA GLY A 299 16.03 -14.13 11.15
C GLY A 299 16.40 -12.95 10.26
N ALA A 300 15.39 -12.43 9.55
CA ALA A 300 15.49 -11.23 8.73
C ALA A 300 15.09 -9.96 9.49
N ILE A 301 15.13 -8.82 8.79
CA ILE A 301 14.68 -7.52 9.28
C ILE A 301 13.49 -7.11 8.43
N SER A 302 12.37 -6.83 9.08
CA SER A 302 11.18 -6.28 8.43
C SER A 302 11.19 -4.75 8.60
N LYS A 303 12.18 -4.12 7.96
CA LYS A 303 12.34 -2.67 7.88
C LYS A 303 12.05 -2.21 6.46
N THR A 304 11.30 -1.12 6.34
CA THR A 304 11.03 -0.45 5.07
C THR A 304 12.22 0.42 4.64
N ILE A 305 12.52 0.35 3.35
CA ILE A 305 13.42 1.24 2.65
C ILE A 305 12.54 2.25 1.93
N ASN A 306 12.47 3.47 2.47
CA ASN A 306 11.69 4.56 1.91
C ASN A 306 12.42 5.14 0.70
N MET A 307 11.68 5.38 -0.37
CA MET A 307 12.16 6.00 -1.60
C MET A 307 11.25 7.17 -1.95
N PRO A 308 11.80 8.27 -2.49
CA PRO A 308 11.01 9.41 -2.91
C PRO A 308 10.10 9.05 -4.10
N ASN A 309 9.08 9.88 -4.36
CA ASN A 309 8.07 9.61 -5.39
C ASN A 309 8.69 9.46 -6.79
N ASP A 310 9.71 10.26 -7.10
CA ASP A 310 10.47 10.29 -8.34
C ASP A 310 11.44 9.10 -8.53
N ALA A 311 11.54 8.19 -7.55
CA ALA A 311 12.43 7.04 -7.65
C ALA A 311 12.11 6.14 -8.86
N THR A 312 13.15 5.83 -9.62
CA THR A 312 13.12 5.10 -10.88
C THR A 312 13.15 3.57 -10.68
N ILE A 313 12.96 2.82 -11.77
CA ILE A 313 13.12 1.36 -11.76
C ILE A 313 14.58 1.00 -11.49
N GLU A 314 15.52 1.77 -12.03
CA GLU A 314 16.95 1.64 -11.82
C GLU A 314 17.31 1.82 -10.33
N ASP A 315 16.75 2.84 -9.66
CA ASP A 315 16.96 3.04 -8.22
C ASP A 315 16.47 1.84 -7.39
N CYS A 316 15.31 1.27 -7.77
CA CYS A 316 14.79 0.07 -7.13
C CYS A 316 15.71 -1.13 -7.35
N SER A 317 16.19 -1.32 -8.59
CA SER A 317 17.14 -2.38 -8.96
C SER A 317 18.44 -2.26 -8.15
N ASP A 318 18.99 -1.06 -8.04
CA ASP A 318 20.22 -0.78 -7.31
C ASP A 318 20.05 -1.04 -5.80
N ALA A 319 18.89 -0.69 -5.23
CA ALA A 319 18.56 -1.00 -3.84
C ALA A 319 18.54 -2.51 -3.57
N TYR A 320 17.95 -3.32 -4.46
CA TYR A 320 17.98 -4.78 -4.37
C TYR A 320 19.41 -5.32 -4.52
N MET A 321 20.17 -4.79 -5.47
CA MET A 321 21.54 -5.21 -5.73
C MET A 321 22.46 -4.95 -4.53
N LEU A 322 22.40 -3.73 -3.97
CA LEU A 322 23.15 -3.37 -2.78
C LEU A 322 22.77 -4.24 -1.57
N SER A 323 21.47 -4.49 -1.38
CA SER A 323 20.98 -5.36 -0.31
C SER A 323 21.53 -6.78 -0.43
N TRP A 324 21.53 -7.33 -1.64
CA TRP A 324 22.10 -8.66 -1.92
C TRP A 324 23.61 -8.69 -1.66
N GLN A 325 24.36 -7.69 -2.16
CA GLN A 325 25.81 -7.59 -1.95
C GLN A 325 26.20 -7.50 -0.48
N LEU A 326 25.34 -6.90 0.36
CA LEU A 326 25.57 -6.75 1.79
C LEU A 326 25.01 -7.91 2.64
N GLY A 327 24.48 -8.95 2.00
CA GLY A 327 23.99 -10.15 2.69
C GLY A 327 22.69 -9.93 3.47
N ILE A 328 21.87 -8.95 3.07
CA ILE A 328 20.55 -8.72 3.64
C ILE A 328 19.60 -9.84 3.23
N LYS A 329 18.86 -10.38 4.21
CA LYS A 329 17.98 -11.54 3.99
C LYS A 329 16.60 -11.18 3.44
N ALA A 330 16.11 -9.98 3.74
CA ALA A 330 14.82 -9.47 3.28
C ALA A 330 14.95 -7.98 2.95
N ASN A 331 14.37 -7.58 1.83
CA ASN A 331 14.29 -6.19 1.39
C ASN A 331 12.81 -5.85 1.19
N ALA A 332 12.36 -4.75 1.78
CA ALA A 332 11.01 -4.21 1.61
C ALA A 332 11.14 -2.74 1.19
N LEU A 333 10.85 -2.46 -0.09
CA LEU A 333 10.84 -1.09 -0.62
C LEU A 333 9.46 -0.46 -0.48
N TYR A 334 9.45 0.83 -0.20
CA TYR A 334 8.27 1.67 -0.31
C TYR A 334 8.63 2.96 -1.03
N ARG A 335 8.12 3.11 -2.25
CA ARG A 335 8.19 4.36 -3.01
C ARG A 335 6.99 5.23 -2.65
N ASP A 336 7.25 6.47 -2.27
CA ASP A 336 6.19 7.41 -1.93
C ASP A 336 5.17 7.58 -3.08
N GLY A 337 3.92 7.87 -2.74
CA GLY A 337 2.81 7.95 -3.71
C GLY A 337 2.34 6.62 -4.29
N SER A 338 3.03 5.49 -4.04
CA SER A 338 2.65 4.18 -4.61
C SER A 338 1.43 3.53 -3.96
N LYS A 339 0.78 4.19 -2.98
CA LYS A 339 -0.47 3.76 -2.34
C LYS A 339 -1.43 4.94 -2.20
N LEU A 340 -2.69 4.73 -2.60
CA LEU A 340 -3.77 5.74 -2.56
C LEU A 340 -4.15 6.23 -1.15
N SER A 341 -3.87 5.45 -0.11
CA SER A 341 -4.06 5.90 1.27
C SER A 341 -2.85 5.53 2.11
N GLN A 342 -2.30 6.53 2.79
CA GLN A 342 -1.18 6.35 3.70
C GLN A 342 -1.66 6.58 5.15
N PRO A 343 -1.27 5.71 6.10
CA PRO A 343 -1.64 5.88 7.50
C PRO A 343 -0.86 6.99 8.22
N LEU A 344 0.29 7.38 7.68
CA LEU A 344 1.17 8.44 8.17
C LEU A 344 1.62 9.30 6.99
N ASN A 345 1.53 10.62 7.15
CA ASN A 345 1.99 11.61 6.18
C ASN A 345 3.02 12.55 6.82
N SER A 346 4.02 12.97 6.04
CA SER A 346 5.04 13.96 6.43
C SER A 346 4.73 15.39 5.96
N ALA A 347 3.82 15.53 5.00
CA ALA A 347 3.21 16.76 4.54
C ALA A 347 1.80 16.46 3.99
N LEU A 348 0.95 17.48 3.84
CA LEU A 348 -0.23 17.41 2.98
C LEU A 348 0.19 17.95 1.62
N LEU A 349 0.00 17.16 0.56
CA LEU A 349 0.08 17.64 -0.81
C LEU A 349 -1.25 18.35 -1.10
N ASP A 350 -1.22 19.65 -1.36
CA ASP A 350 -2.31 20.33 -2.06
C ASP A 350 -2.27 19.84 -3.52
N ASP A 351 -3.42 19.58 -4.15
CA ASP A 351 -3.48 19.15 -5.57
C ASP A 351 -2.85 20.20 -6.52
N GLU A 352 -2.65 21.44 -6.05
CA GLU A 352 -1.98 22.54 -6.78
C GLU A 352 -0.44 22.52 -6.65
N ASP A 353 0.13 21.95 -5.58
CA ASP A 353 1.59 21.91 -5.35
C ASP A 353 2.29 20.83 -6.22
N ILE A 354 1.55 20.07 -7.05
CA ILE A 354 2.09 19.10 -8.00
C ILE A 354 2.68 19.80 -9.25
N ASP A 355 2.22 21.01 -9.57
CA ASP A 355 2.63 21.73 -10.79
C ASP A 355 3.83 22.68 -10.59
N ASP A 356 4.17 23.07 -9.35
CA ASP A 356 5.14 24.17 -9.10
C ASP A 356 6.61 23.73 -8.90
N GLU A 357 6.91 22.45 -8.66
CA GLU A 357 8.30 21.95 -8.55
C GLU A 357 9.02 21.74 -9.91
N GLU A 358 8.33 21.89 -11.05
CA GLU A 358 8.95 21.77 -12.38
C GLU A 358 9.65 23.05 -12.89
N SER A 359 9.57 24.17 -12.16
CA SER A 359 9.94 25.50 -12.65
C SER A 359 11.45 25.82 -12.76
N SER A 360 12.36 24.83 -12.64
CA SER A 360 13.81 25.06 -12.70
C SER A 360 14.63 24.20 -13.68
N ILE A 361 14.00 23.65 -14.72
CA ILE A 361 14.74 23.05 -15.85
C ILE A 361 14.40 23.79 -17.15
N SER A 362 15.28 24.72 -17.52
CA SER A 362 15.27 25.37 -18.83
C SER A 362 15.53 24.35 -19.94
N ASN A 363 14.46 23.84 -20.56
CA ASN A 363 14.32 23.51 -21.99
C ASN A 363 13.03 22.69 -22.21
N GLU A 364 11.89 23.39 -22.29
CA GLU A 364 10.54 22.85 -22.53
C GLU A 364 10.35 22.13 -23.88
N GLN A 365 11.36 22.05 -24.75
CA GLN A 365 11.20 21.44 -26.07
C GLN A 365 11.67 19.98 -26.17
N ASP A 366 12.48 19.49 -25.23
CA ASP A 366 13.12 18.15 -25.34
C ASP A 366 12.39 17.05 -24.52
N ILE A 367 11.59 17.45 -23.53
CA ILE A 367 10.79 16.52 -22.70
C ILE A 367 9.44 16.24 -23.35
N THR A 368 8.78 17.25 -23.92
CA THR A 368 7.48 17.06 -24.58
C THR A 368 7.58 16.10 -25.77
N GLN A 369 8.70 16.08 -26.49
CA GLN A 369 8.96 15.14 -27.59
C GLN A 369 9.26 13.71 -27.13
N ARG A 370 9.97 13.53 -26.01
CA ARG A 370 10.25 12.20 -25.45
C ARG A 370 9.06 11.59 -24.70
N THR A 371 8.27 12.42 -24.04
CA THR A 371 7.06 11.98 -23.34
C THR A 371 5.92 11.69 -24.33
N THR A 372 5.81 12.44 -25.44
CA THR A 372 4.90 12.04 -26.52
C THR A 372 5.35 10.76 -27.21
N GLU A 373 6.64 10.54 -27.48
CA GLU A 373 7.08 9.28 -28.14
C GLU A 373 6.94 8.02 -27.26
N VAL A 374 7.03 8.14 -25.93
CA VAL A 374 6.90 7.00 -24.99
C VAL A 374 5.43 6.76 -24.62
N VAL A 375 4.61 7.80 -24.47
CA VAL A 375 3.17 7.69 -24.26
C VAL A 375 2.45 7.28 -25.55
N GLU A 376 2.87 7.77 -26.72
CA GLU A 376 2.36 7.26 -28.01
C GLU A 376 2.78 5.80 -28.22
N LYS A 377 3.98 5.36 -27.85
CA LYS A 377 4.36 3.93 -28.02
C LYS A 377 3.58 2.95 -27.14
N ILE A 378 3.08 3.37 -25.99
CA ILE A 378 2.35 2.50 -25.06
C ILE A 378 0.83 2.60 -25.28
N VAL A 379 0.32 3.76 -25.70
CA VAL A 379 -1.11 3.98 -25.97
C VAL A 379 -1.50 3.66 -27.42
N GLU A 380 -0.59 3.75 -28.41
CA GLU A 380 -0.89 3.29 -29.78
C GLU A 380 -1.07 1.78 -29.92
N ARG A 381 -0.73 0.98 -28.89
CA ARG A 381 -0.97 -0.48 -28.97
C ARG A 381 -2.39 -0.90 -28.58
N PHE A 382 -3.21 -0.02 -28.00
CA PHE A 382 -4.54 -0.40 -27.49
C PHE A 382 -5.67 0.60 -27.77
N VAL A 383 -5.61 1.40 -28.83
CA VAL A 383 -6.80 2.12 -29.34
C VAL A 383 -7.11 1.71 -30.78
N ARG A 384 -7.79 0.56 -30.89
CA ARG A 384 -8.90 0.25 -31.82
C ARG A 384 -9.28 -1.22 -31.65
N ALA A 385 -9.69 -1.63 -30.45
CA ALA A 385 -10.46 -2.86 -30.33
C ALA A 385 -11.90 -2.53 -30.74
N GLU A 386 -12.25 -2.72 -32.01
CA GLU A 386 -13.65 -2.91 -32.36
C GLU A 386 -14.17 -4.08 -31.52
N ARG A 387 -15.38 -3.96 -30.96
CA ARG A 387 -15.98 -5.02 -30.14
C ARG A 387 -15.98 -6.33 -30.91
N ASP A 388 -15.18 -7.29 -30.46
CA ASP A 388 -15.08 -8.61 -31.10
C ASP A 388 -16.29 -9.46 -30.68
N LYS A 389 -17.31 -9.48 -31.56
CA LYS A 389 -18.58 -10.16 -31.27
C LYS A 389 -18.40 -11.67 -31.37
N LEU A 390 -18.86 -12.38 -30.33
CA LEU A 390 -18.84 -13.83 -30.34
C LEU A 390 -19.75 -14.42 -31.43
N PRO A 391 -19.40 -15.58 -32.00
CA PRO A 391 -20.25 -16.32 -32.92
C PRO A 391 -21.62 -16.66 -32.33
N HIS A 392 -22.64 -16.74 -33.20
CA HIS A 392 -24.01 -17.13 -32.82
C HIS A 392 -24.10 -18.52 -32.18
N ARG A 393 -23.15 -19.41 -32.49
CA ARG A 393 -22.99 -20.72 -31.86
C ARG A 393 -21.59 -20.84 -31.29
N ARG A 394 -21.50 -21.05 -29.98
CA ARG A 394 -20.22 -21.06 -29.24
C ARG A 394 -20.17 -22.18 -28.23
N LYS A 395 -18.96 -22.48 -27.77
CA LYS A 395 -18.70 -23.45 -26.70
C LYS A 395 -18.62 -22.71 -25.36
N GLY A 396 -18.66 -23.48 -24.30
CA GLY A 396 -18.59 -23.00 -22.93
C GLY A 396 -19.06 -24.09 -21.97
N TYR A 397 -18.91 -23.84 -20.69
CA TYR A 397 -19.37 -24.76 -19.65
C TYR A 397 -20.39 -24.10 -18.73
N THR A 398 -21.12 -24.93 -18.00
CA THR A 398 -22.02 -24.49 -16.94
C THR A 398 -21.56 -25.13 -15.64
N GLN A 399 -21.12 -24.32 -14.69
CA GLN A 399 -20.76 -24.75 -13.35
C GLN A 399 -21.86 -24.37 -12.37
N LYS A 400 -22.38 -25.37 -11.68
CA LYS A 400 -23.33 -25.18 -10.58
C LYS A 400 -22.59 -25.26 -9.26
N ALA A 401 -22.72 -24.24 -8.43
CA ALA A 401 -22.20 -24.25 -7.06
C ALA A 401 -23.22 -23.68 -6.08
N THR A 402 -22.99 -23.92 -4.79
CA THR A 402 -23.71 -23.27 -3.71
C THR A 402 -22.71 -22.56 -2.83
N VAL A 403 -22.79 -21.23 -2.72
CA VAL A 403 -21.89 -20.38 -1.92
C VAL A 403 -22.68 -19.83 -0.73
N GLY A 404 -22.27 -20.14 0.50
CA GLY A 404 -22.96 -19.62 1.69
C GLY A 404 -24.43 -20.02 1.77
N GLY A 405 -24.82 -21.16 1.18
CA GLY A 405 -26.22 -21.61 1.09
C GLY A 405 -27.00 -21.11 -0.13
N HIS A 406 -26.43 -20.22 -0.95
CA HIS A 406 -27.05 -19.67 -2.16
C HIS A 406 -26.60 -20.38 -3.42
N LYS A 407 -27.53 -20.76 -4.29
CA LYS A 407 -27.22 -21.52 -5.53
C LYS A 407 -26.84 -20.56 -6.64
N VAL A 408 -25.64 -20.74 -7.18
CA VAL A 408 -25.07 -19.95 -8.27
C VAL A 408 -24.79 -20.87 -9.47
N TYR A 409 -25.21 -20.43 -10.65
CA TYR A 409 -24.90 -21.07 -11.92
C TYR A 409 -24.05 -20.11 -12.75
N LEU A 410 -22.78 -20.46 -12.93
CA LEU A 410 -21.86 -19.75 -13.82
C LEU A 410 -21.93 -20.43 -15.19
N ARG A 411 -22.27 -19.67 -16.24
CA ARG A 411 -22.14 -20.13 -17.62
C ARG A 411 -21.11 -19.29 -18.34
N THR A 412 -20.28 -19.93 -19.14
CA THR A 412 -19.24 -19.25 -19.94
C THR A 412 -19.56 -19.35 -21.43
N GLY A 413 -19.07 -18.38 -22.19
CA GLY A 413 -19.06 -18.42 -23.65
C GLY A 413 -17.64 -18.17 -24.15
N GLU A 414 -17.15 -19.07 -24.98
CA GLU A 414 -15.77 -19.09 -25.49
C GLU A 414 -15.71 -18.69 -26.97
N TYR A 415 -14.63 -18.03 -27.35
CA TYR A 415 -14.19 -17.87 -28.73
C TYR A 415 -13.70 -19.21 -29.31
N GLU A 416 -13.56 -19.31 -30.63
CA GLU A 416 -13.10 -20.56 -31.29
C GLU A 416 -11.69 -20.99 -30.85
N ASN A 417 -10.86 -20.05 -30.41
CA ASN A 417 -9.52 -20.26 -29.89
C ASN A 417 -9.49 -20.75 -28.42
N GLY A 418 -10.65 -20.83 -27.75
CA GLY A 418 -10.76 -21.23 -26.34
C GLY A 418 -10.63 -20.09 -25.32
N GLN A 419 -10.48 -18.83 -25.77
CA GLN A 419 -10.51 -17.68 -24.87
C GLN A 419 -11.93 -17.40 -24.38
N LEU A 420 -12.06 -16.94 -23.13
CA LEU A 420 -13.33 -16.54 -22.55
C LEU A 420 -13.79 -15.20 -23.13
N GLY A 421 -15.02 -15.15 -23.66
CA GLY A 421 -15.60 -13.92 -24.24
C GLY A 421 -16.88 -13.43 -23.55
N GLU A 422 -17.53 -14.26 -22.76
CA GLU A 422 -18.68 -13.84 -21.95
C GLU A 422 -18.93 -14.76 -20.76
N ILE A 423 -19.59 -14.21 -19.74
CA ILE A 423 -20.05 -14.93 -18.56
C ILE A 423 -21.52 -14.60 -18.29
N PHE A 424 -22.25 -15.57 -17.74
CA PHE A 424 -23.59 -15.38 -17.19
C PHE A 424 -23.65 -15.94 -15.78
N VAL A 425 -24.38 -15.24 -14.93
CA VAL A 425 -24.56 -15.60 -13.53
C VAL A 425 -26.05 -15.69 -13.25
N ASP A 426 -26.54 -16.92 -13.09
CA ASP A 426 -27.93 -17.18 -12.69
C ASP A 426 -27.96 -17.59 -11.21
N MET A 427 -28.90 -17.02 -10.46
CA MET A 427 -29.11 -17.35 -9.05
C MET A 427 -30.58 -17.63 -8.74
N HIS A 428 -30.83 -18.49 -7.75
CA HIS A 428 -32.17 -18.91 -7.34
C HIS A 428 -32.47 -18.62 -5.86
N LYS A 429 -33.59 -17.92 -5.63
CA LYS A 429 -34.18 -17.54 -4.32
C LYS A 429 -33.59 -16.28 -3.67
N GLU A 430 -32.92 -15.44 -4.44
CA GLU A 430 -32.48 -14.10 -4.04
C GLU A 430 -33.49 -13.02 -4.46
N GLY A 431 -33.42 -11.87 -3.79
CA GLY A 431 -34.27 -10.71 -4.14
C GLY A 431 -34.07 -10.27 -5.59
N ALA A 432 -35.13 -9.76 -6.23
CA ALA A 432 -35.11 -9.35 -7.63
C ALA A 432 -34.00 -8.33 -7.94
N ALA A 433 -33.70 -7.42 -7.01
CA ALA A 433 -32.64 -6.43 -7.14
C ALA A 433 -31.24 -7.07 -7.25
N PHE A 434 -30.95 -8.05 -6.39
CA PHE A 434 -29.64 -8.72 -6.37
C PHE A 434 -29.41 -9.55 -7.65
N ARG A 435 -30.45 -10.25 -8.11
CA ARG A 435 -30.41 -10.99 -9.38
C ARG A 435 -30.15 -10.07 -10.57
N SER A 436 -30.83 -8.93 -10.63
CA SER A 436 -30.63 -7.94 -11.71
C SER A 436 -29.23 -7.33 -11.67
N LEU A 437 -28.69 -7.05 -10.48
CA LEU A 437 -27.34 -6.54 -10.32
C LEU A 437 -26.28 -7.55 -10.81
N MET A 438 -26.39 -8.82 -10.42
CA MET A 438 -25.46 -9.87 -10.88
C MET A 438 -25.53 -10.08 -12.39
N ASN A 439 -26.72 -9.97 -12.98
CA ASN A 439 -26.87 -10.05 -14.43
C ASN A 439 -26.22 -8.85 -15.14
N ASN A 440 -26.47 -7.63 -14.66
CA ASN A 440 -25.84 -6.41 -15.22
C ASN A 440 -24.31 -6.45 -15.07
N PHE A 441 -23.82 -6.97 -13.95
CA PHE A 441 -22.39 -7.18 -13.72
C PHE A 441 -21.79 -8.17 -14.73
N ALA A 442 -22.43 -9.33 -14.93
CA ALA A 442 -21.99 -10.33 -15.90
C ALA A 442 -21.95 -9.77 -17.34
N ILE A 443 -22.92 -8.91 -17.69
CA ILE A 443 -22.95 -8.19 -18.98
C ILE A 443 -21.76 -7.23 -19.09
N ALA A 444 -21.46 -6.44 -18.05
CA ALA A 444 -20.35 -5.49 -18.07
C ALA A 444 -18.99 -6.19 -18.25
N VAL A 445 -18.75 -7.28 -17.53
CA VAL A 445 -17.53 -8.09 -17.66
C VAL A 445 -17.43 -8.70 -19.05
N SER A 446 -18.53 -9.24 -19.58
CA SER A 446 -18.57 -9.81 -20.94
C SER A 446 -18.25 -8.75 -22.02
N ILE A 447 -18.74 -7.53 -21.84
CA ILE A 447 -18.42 -6.42 -22.74
C ILE A 447 -16.93 -6.08 -22.64
N GLY A 448 -16.37 -5.98 -21.43
CA GLY A 448 -14.95 -5.72 -21.24
C GLY A 448 -14.05 -6.77 -21.91
N LEU A 449 -14.37 -8.06 -21.75
CA LEU A 449 -13.65 -9.15 -22.43
C LEU A 449 -13.72 -9.02 -23.95
N GLN A 450 -14.88 -8.61 -24.51
CA GLN A 450 -15.06 -8.41 -25.95
C GLN A 450 -14.33 -7.17 -26.51
N TYR A 451 -13.99 -6.21 -25.65
CA TYR A 451 -13.13 -5.07 -26.00
C TYR A 451 -11.64 -5.35 -25.74
N GLY A 452 -11.29 -6.58 -25.40
CA GLY A 452 -9.90 -7.02 -25.25
C GLY A 452 -9.29 -6.76 -23.87
N VAL A 453 -10.11 -6.48 -22.85
CA VAL A 453 -9.62 -6.43 -21.46
C VAL A 453 -9.20 -7.85 -21.05
N PRO A 454 -7.94 -8.07 -20.61
CA PRO A 454 -7.48 -9.38 -20.16
C PRO A 454 -8.30 -9.91 -18.98
N LEU A 455 -8.51 -11.22 -18.91
CA LEU A 455 -9.25 -11.85 -17.80
C LEU A 455 -8.51 -11.67 -16.47
N GLU A 456 -7.19 -11.64 -16.51
CA GLU A 456 -6.27 -11.41 -15.39
C GLU A 456 -6.65 -10.15 -14.60
N GLU A 457 -6.92 -9.04 -15.29
CA GLU A 457 -7.30 -7.76 -14.66
C GLU A 457 -8.59 -7.88 -13.86
N PHE A 458 -9.58 -8.61 -14.39
CA PHE A 458 -10.82 -8.85 -13.67
C PHE A 458 -10.64 -9.80 -12.48
N VAL A 459 -9.77 -10.81 -12.60
CA VAL A 459 -9.45 -11.72 -11.51
C VAL A 459 -8.79 -10.95 -10.36
N GLU A 460 -7.82 -10.09 -10.66
CA GLU A 460 -7.14 -9.28 -9.64
C GLU A 460 -8.10 -8.28 -8.97
N ALA A 461 -9.00 -7.67 -9.74
CA ALA A 461 -9.95 -6.70 -9.21
C ALA A 461 -11.02 -7.32 -8.28
N PHE A 462 -11.48 -8.55 -8.56
CA PHE A 462 -12.67 -9.11 -7.90
C PHE A 462 -12.41 -10.29 -6.96
N THR A 463 -11.21 -10.88 -6.97
CA THR A 463 -10.83 -11.87 -5.96
C THR A 463 -10.69 -11.21 -4.58
N PHE A 464 -11.04 -11.96 -3.52
CA PHE A 464 -11.06 -11.53 -2.12
C PHE A 464 -12.03 -10.40 -1.76
N THR A 465 -12.88 -9.97 -2.68
CA THR A 465 -14.01 -9.08 -2.38
C THR A 465 -14.94 -9.74 -1.35
N ARG A 466 -15.45 -8.94 -0.40
CA ARG A 466 -16.23 -9.44 0.75
C ARG A 466 -17.61 -8.82 0.80
N PHE A 467 -18.64 -9.63 0.61
CA PHE A 467 -20.03 -9.27 0.83
C PHE A 467 -20.90 -10.53 0.83
N GLU A 468 -22.09 -10.46 1.42
CA GLU A 468 -23.02 -11.59 1.44
C GLU A 468 -23.69 -11.78 0.06
N PRO A 469 -23.85 -13.01 -0.45
CA PRO A 469 -23.56 -14.29 0.22
C PRO A 469 -22.09 -14.71 0.26
N GLN A 470 -21.62 -15.11 1.45
CA GLN A 470 -20.27 -15.64 1.70
C GLN A 470 -20.33 -16.95 2.48
N GLY A 471 -19.29 -17.77 2.38
CA GLY A 471 -19.15 -19.00 3.17
C GLY A 471 -18.78 -20.23 2.37
N MET A 472 -19.22 -21.40 2.85
CA MET A 472 -18.82 -22.69 2.30
C MET A 472 -19.36 -22.90 0.89
N VAL A 473 -18.49 -23.38 0.01
CA VAL A 473 -18.77 -23.66 -1.40
C VAL A 473 -18.96 -25.15 -1.57
N THR A 474 -20.10 -25.55 -2.13
CA THR A 474 -20.41 -26.94 -2.48
C THR A 474 -20.77 -27.07 -3.95
N GLY A 475 -20.36 -28.16 -4.59
CA GLY A 475 -20.54 -28.37 -6.04
C GLY A 475 -19.36 -27.90 -6.90
N ASN A 476 -18.31 -27.33 -6.31
CA ASN A 476 -17.02 -27.09 -6.95
C ASN A 476 -15.95 -28.00 -6.30
N ASP A 477 -15.07 -28.57 -7.13
CA ASP A 477 -14.08 -29.56 -6.68
C ASP A 477 -12.84 -28.90 -6.05
N THR A 478 -12.45 -27.71 -6.50
CA THR A 478 -11.22 -27.00 -6.10
C THR A 478 -11.48 -25.92 -5.05
N ILE A 479 -12.59 -25.18 -5.15
CA ILE A 479 -12.92 -24.07 -4.23
C ILE A 479 -13.91 -24.56 -3.17
N LYS A 480 -13.51 -24.53 -1.89
CA LYS A 480 -14.33 -25.00 -0.75
C LYS A 480 -14.89 -23.88 0.12
N MET A 481 -14.31 -22.68 0.08
CA MET A 481 -14.75 -21.51 0.81
C MET A 481 -14.60 -20.27 -0.08
N SER A 482 -15.52 -19.31 0.05
CA SER A 482 -15.46 -18.04 -0.69
C SER A 482 -15.92 -16.87 0.19
N THR A 483 -15.33 -15.70 0.01
CA THR A 483 -15.68 -14.48 0.75
C THR A 483 -16.79 -13.66 0.12
N SER A 484 -17.18 -14.00 -1.11
CA SER A 484 -18.38 -13.49 -1.80
C SER A 484 -18.72 -14.40 -3.00
N ILE A 485 -19.80 -14.08 -3.71
CA ILE A 485 -20.12 -14.77 -4.97
C ILE A 485 -19.17 -14.36 -6.10
N LEU A 486 -18.75 -13.09 -6.14
CA LEU A 486 -17.81 -12.61 -7.16
C LEU A 486 -16.42 -13.21 -6.94
N ASP A 487 -15.98 -13.29 -5.69
CA ASP A 487 -14.75 -13.98 -5.31
C ASP A 487 -14.76 -15.44 -5.82
N TYR A 488 -15.87 -16.16 -5.64
CA TYR A 488 -16.02 -17.52 -6.14
C TYR A 488 -15.93 -17.58 -7.67
N ILE A 489 -16.67 -16.71 -8.38
CA ILE A 489 -16.72 -16.71 -9.85
C ILE A 489 -15.33 -16.44 -10.43
N PHE A 490 -14.62 -15.42 -9.96
CA PHE A 490 -13.33 -15.06 -10.54
C PHE A 490 -12.21 -16.02 -10.17
N ARG A 491 -12.23 -16.63 -8.98
CA ARG A 491 -11.31 -17.75 -8.69
C ARG A 491 -11.59 -18.95 -9.60
N GLU A 492 -12.85 -19.27 -9.87
CA GLU A 492 -13.20 -20.38 -10.75
C GLU A 492 -12.78 -20.12 -12.21
N LEU A 493 -12.98 -18.89 -12.70
CA LEU A 493 -12.51 -18.49 -14.03
C LEU A 493 -10.97 -18.49 -14.09
N ALA A 494 -10.29 -18.03 -13.05
CA ALA A 494 -8.83 -18.04 -12.98
C ALA A 494 -8.24 -19.46 -13.00
N ILE A 495 -8.86 -20.39 -12.26
CA ILE A 495 -8.45 -21.80 -12.26
C ILE A 495 -8.72 -22.43 -13.64
N SER A 496 -9.88 -22.14 -14.24
CA SER A 496 -10.30 -22.78 -15.49
C SER A 496 -9.63 -22.24 -16.76
N TYR A 497 -9.26 -20.96 -16.79
CA TYR A 497 -8.72 -20.31 -17.99
C TYR A 497 -7.28 -19.80 -17.86
N LEU A 498 -6.79 -19.57 -16.63
CA LEU A 498 -5.46 -18.97 -16.38
C LEU A 498 -4.50 -19.93 -15.65
N ASP A 499 -4.91 -21.18 -15.40
CA ASP A 499 -4.15 -22.18 -14.65
C ASP A 499 -3.68 -21.72 -13.25
N ARG A 500 -4.38 -20.74 -12.65
CA ARG A 500 -4.12 -20.18 -11.30
C ARG A 500 -4.60 -21.11 -10.18
N ASN A 501 -4.01 -22.30 -10.12
CA ASN A 501 -4.34 -23.32 -9.12
C ASN A 501 -4.01 -22.89 -7.68
N ASP A 502 -3.20 -21.84 -7.49
CA ASP A 502 -2.91 -21.18 -6.20
C ASP A 502 -4.15 -20.57 -5.54
N LEU A 503 -5.19 -20.27 -6.32
CA LEU A 503 -6.44 -19.70 -5.82
C LEU A 503 -7.45 -20.78 -5.36
N GLY A 504 -7.16 -22.06 -5.64
CA GLY A 504 -7.92 -23.21 -5.18
C GLY A 504 -7.55 -23.62 -3.75
N HIS A 505 -8.49 -24.24 -3.04
CA HIS A 505 -8.21 -24.80 -1.71
C HIS A 505 -7.72 -26.25 -1.78
N VAL A 506 -7.99 -26.94 -2.88
CA VAL A 506 -7.59 -28.32 -3.16
C VAL A 506 -6.78 -28.32 -4.46
N GLY A 507 -5.56 -28.88 -4.42
CA GLY A 507 -4.66 -28.89 -5.56
C GLY A 507 -5.03 -29.96 -6.60
N PRO A 508 -4.54 -29.86 -7.85
CA PRO A 508 -4.75 -30.89 -8.88
C PRO A 508 -4.24 -32.27 -8.45
N GLU A 509 -3.19 -32.32 -7.62
CA GLU A 509 -2.56 -33.54 -7.10
C GLU A 509 -3.46 -34.32 -6.12
N ASP A 510 -4.38 -33.62 -5.44
CA ASP A 510 -5.35 -34.19 -4.49
C ASP A 510 -6.59 -34.77 -5.21
N LEU A 511 -6.78 -34.45 -6.48
CA LEU A 511 -7.91 -34.92 -7.32
C LEU A 511 -7.55 -36.17 -8.13
N ASP A 512 -6.28 -36.58 -8.13
CA ASP A 512 -5.83 -37.76 -8.88
C ASP A 512 -6.18 -39.06 -8.14
N SER A 513 -6.64 -40.06 -8.88
CA SER A 513 -7.14 -41.33 -8.31
C SER A 513 -6.03 -42.25 -7.74
N SER A 514 -4.77 -41.81 -7.82
CA SER A 514 -3.58 -42.58 -7.44
C SER A 514 -2.86 -42.08 -6.18
N THR A 515 -3.29 -40.97 -5.58
CA THR A 515 -2.74 -40.46 -4.31
C THR A 515 -3.23 -41.31 -3.14
N THR A 516 -2.38 -42.22 -2.66
CA THR A 516 -2.61 -43.02 -1.45
C THR A 516 -2.38 -42.17 -0.20
N GLY A 517 -3.42 -41.44 0.21
CA GLY A 517 -3.58 -40.88 1.55
C GLY A 517 -4.37 -41.83 2.45
N SER A 518 -3.84 -42.11 3.65
CA SER A 518 -4.46 -42.87 4.75
C SER A 518 -5.95 -42.53 4.92
N GLY A 519 -6.81 -43.53 4.76
CA GLY A 519 -8.22 -43.34 4.46
C GLY A 519 -9.16 -43.08 5.64
N GLU A 520 -10.40 -42.73 5.27
CA GLU A 520 -11.63 -43.35 5.75
C GLU A 520 -12.74 -43.20 4.69
N ASN A 521 -13.60 -44.22 4.61
CA ASN A 521 -14.55 -44.52 3.52
C ASN A 521 -15.53 -43.40 3.11
N LYS A 522 -15.70 -43.21 1.79
CA LYS A 522 -17.02 -43.33 1.11
C LYS A 522 -16.87 -43.35 -0.42
N SER A 523 -17.36 -44.45 -0.99
CA SER A 523 -17.56 -44.67 -2.42
C SER A 523 -18.79 -43.90 -2.93
N LEU A 524 -18.69 -43.26 -4.09
CA LEU A 524 -19.77 -43.04 -5.05
C LEU A 524 -19.14 -42.68 -6.42
N THR A 525 -19.22 -43.64 -7.33
CA THR A 525 -18.89 -43.51 -8.75
C THR A 525 -19.78 -42.48 -9.45
N THR A 526 -19.19 -41.55 -10.20
CA THR A 526 -19.87 -40.89 -11.32
C THR A 526 -18.82 -40.59 -12.40
N GLU A 527 -19.00 -41.19 -13.57
CA GLU A 527 -18.19 -40.95 -14.76
C GLU A 527 -18.22 -39.46 -15.14
N LYS A 528 -17.05 -38.85 -15.36
CA LYS A 528 -16.93 -37.50 -15.91
C LYS A 528 -16.43 -37.56 -17.33
N VAL A 529 -17.23 -37.00 -18.24
CA VAL A 529 -16.79 -36.57 -19.58
C VAL A 529 -16.07 -35.23 -19.39
N ALA A 530 -14.72 -35.26 -19.45
CA ALA A 530 -13.91 -34.05 -19.48
C ALA A 530 -13.93 -33.44 -20.89
N SER A 531 -14.08 -32.11 -20.97
CA SER A 531 -13.89 -31.35 -22.20
C SER A 531 -12.41 -31.43 -22.62
N ARG A 532 -12.15 -31.56 -23.92
CA ARG A 532 -10.82 -31.82 -24.50
C ARG A 532 -9.82 -30.64 -24.37
N GLY A 533 -10.15 -29.60 -23.61
CA GLY A 533 -9.24 -28.52 -23.25
C GLY A 533 -8.18 -28.94 -22.22
N PHE A 534 -8.47 -29.98 -21.42
CA PHE A 534 -7.60 -30.47 -20.34
C PHE A 534 -6.42 -31.35 -20.81
N VAL A 535 -6.22 -31.52 -22.13
CA VAL A 535 -5.16 -32.40 -22.67
C VAL A 535 -4.32 -31.65 -23.69
N ARG A 536 -3.49 -30.71 -23.24
CA ARG A 536 -2.39 -30.15 -24.04
C ARG A 536 -1.15 -29.84 -23.19
N ARG A 537 -0.38 -30.87 -22.83
CA ARG A 537 1.11 -30.91 -22.98
C ARG A 537 1.68 -32.26 -22.51
N GLU A 538 2.60 -32.79 -23.32
CA GLU A 538 3.36 -34.06 -23.20
C GLU A 538 2.59 -35.39 -23.29
N LEU A 539 2.07 -35.71 -24.48
CA LEU A 539 1.96 -37.12 -24.91
C LEU A 539 3.27 -37.52 -25.59
N LYS A 540 4.24 -38.03 -24.81
CA LYS A 540 5.39 -38.79 -25.35
C LYS A 540 4.92 -40.21 -25.64
N VAL A 541 4.48 -40.44 -26.87
CA VAL A 541 4.35 -41.81 -27.39
C VAL A 541 5.75 -42.26 -27.82
N VAL A 542 6.40 -43.06 -26.97
CA VAL A 542 7.52 -43.88 -27.43
C VAL A 542 6.92 -45.10 -28.13
N SER A 543 7.03 -45.12 -29.46
CA SER A 543 6.98 -46.37 -30.23
C SER A 543 7.99 -46.24 -31.37
N GLY A 544 8.96 -47.15 -31.40
CA GLY A 544 10.15 -47.06 -32.23
C GLY A 544 9.94 -47.31 -33.73
N GLY A 545 10.92 -46.83 -34.50
CA GLY A 545 11.33 -47.39 -35.79
C GLY A 545 10.82 -46.70 -37.05
N GLY A 546 11.71 -46.03 -37.80
CA GLY A 546 11.58 -45.85 -39.26
C GLY A 546 11.58 -44.42 -39.80
N SER A 547 12.77 -44.00 -40.25
CA SER A 547 13.20 -43.00 -41.24
C SER A 547 12.21 -42.10 -42.02
N ASN A 548 12.68 -40.85 -42.21
CA ASN A 548 12.45 -39.84 -43.27
C ASN A 548 11.46 -38.69 -43.01
N VAL A 549 12.04 -37.48 -42.93
CA VAL A 549 11.41 -36.17 -42.99
C VAL A 549 11.14 -35.79 -44.46
N THR A 550 10.01 -35.14 -44.75
CA THR A 550 9.87 -34.28 -45.94
C THR A 550 8.87 -33.16 -45.64
N MET A 551 9.27 -31.91 -45.89
CA MET A 551 8.39 -30.73 -45.92
C MET A 551 8.02 -30.42 -47.37
N MET A 552 6.81 -29.90 -47.63
CA MET A 552 6.56 -28.76 -48.55
C MET A 552 5.11 -28.24 -48.48
N PRO A 553 4.87 -26.97 -48.89
CA PRO A 553 3.73 -26.13 -48.51
C PRO A 553 2.66 -26.02 -49.62
N GLN A 554 1.49 -25.43 -49.32
CA GLN A 554 0.65 -24.84 -50.38
C GLN A 554 -0.23 -23.66 -49.91
N THR A 555 -0.15 -22.63 -50.76
CA THR A 555 -0.79 -21.32 -50.83
C THR A 555 -2.10 -21.39 -51.63
N THR A 556 -3.08 -20.53 -51.33
CA THR A 556 -4.11 -19.99 -52.27
C THR A 556 -4.91 -18.88 -51.55
N LEU A 557 -4.67 -17.59 -51.80
CA LEU A 557 -5.20 -16.69 -52.86
C LEU A 557 -6.72 -16.37 -52.83
N LEU A 558 -7.00 -15.17 -52.29
CA LEU A 558 -7.85 -14.04 -52.77
C LEU A 558 -9.31 -14.25 -53.20
N LYS A 559 -10.20 -13.41 -52.64
CA LYS A 559 -11.02 -12.45 -53.41
C LYS A 559 -11.60 -11.32 -52.52
N GLU A 560 -11.40 -10.09 -52.99
CA GLU A 560 -11.98 -8.84 -52.48
C GLU A 560 -13.38 -8.60 -53.08
N GLU A 561 -14.26 -7.94 -52.33
CA GLU A 561 -15.30 -7.04 -52.88
C GLU A 561 -15.44 -5.78 -52.01
N LYS A 562 -15.55 -4.64 -52.69
CA LYS A 562 -15.72 -3.26 -52.17
C LYS A 562 -17.19 -2.94 -51.90
N ASN A 563 -17.46 -2.00 -51.00
CA ASN A 563 -18.51 -0.95 -51.10
C ASN A 563 -18.35 0.01 -49.90
N GLU A 564 -17.90 1.25 -50.10
CA GLU A 564 -18.66 2.49 -50.38
C GLU A 564 -19.06 3.25 -49.11
N VAL A 565 -18.65 4.53 -49.10
CA VAL A 565 -18.67 5.50 -48.00
C VAL A 565 -19.88 6.42 -48.17
N LEU A 566 -20.57 6.72 -47.06
CA LEU A 566 -21.48 7.87 -46.96
C LEU A 566 -21.09 8.71 -45.72
N ASN A 567 -20.73 9.97 -45.98
CA ASN A 567 -20.47 11.01 -44.99
C ASN A 567 -21.78 11.73 -44.64
N GLU A 568 -22.06 11.92 -43.35
CA GLU A 568 -22.86 13.05 -42.85
C GLU A 568 -22.18 13.65 -41.61
N ASN A 569 -21.96 14.96 -41.66
CA ASN A 569 -21.44 15.80 -40.59
C ASN A 569 -22.59 16.24 -39.67
N THR A 570 -22.49 15.96 -38.36
CA THR A 570 -23.27 16.70 -37.34
C THR A 570 -22.38 17.00 -36.13
N THR A 571 -22.24 18.29 -35.83
CA THR A 571 -21.53 18.91 -34.72
C THR A 571 -22.10 18.50 -33.35
N ILE A 572 -21.23 18.15 -32.39
CA ILE A 572 -21.60 17.82 -31.00
C ILE A 572 -21.10 18.93 -30.07
N ALA A 573 -22.02 19.47 -29.27
CA ALA A 573 -21.78 20.42 -28.19
C ALA A 573 -21.15 19.73 -26.96
N VAL A 574 -20.20 20.41 -26.31
CA VAL A 574 -19.49 19.93 -25.11
C VAL A 574 -20.37 20.16 -23.88
N ASN A 575 -20.61 19.10 -23.09
CA ASN A 575 -21.52 19.10 -21.93
C ASN A 575 -20.77 19.34 -20.59
N GLU A 576 -21.31 20.25 -19.78
CA GLU A 576 -20.92 20.69 -18.43
C GLU A 576 -21.06 19.61 -17.32
N THR A 577 -21.39 18.36 -17.66
CA THR A 577 -21.85 17.34 -16.69
C THR A 577 -20.72 16.70 -15.87
N GLN A 578 -19.45 16.80 -16.29
CA GLN A 578 -18.33 16.17 -15.59
C GLN A 578 -17.92 16.92 -14.31
N LYS A 579 -18.15 18.23 -14.19
CA LYS A 579 -17.77 19.00 -12.99
C LYS A 579 -18.69 18.75 -11.79
N GLN A 580 -19.95 18.37 -11.98
CA GLN A 580 -20.92 18.19 -10.88
C GLN A 580 -20.73 16.90 -10.08
N ASN A 581 -20.22 15.82 -10.70
CA ASN A 581 -20.07 14.53 -10.02
C ASN A 581 -18.87 14.49 -9.05
N LEU A 582 -17.80 15.23 -9.35
CA LEU A 582 -16.60 15.27 -8.51
C LEU A 582 -16.84 16.01 -7.18
N ALA A 583 -17.62 17.10 -7.23
CA ALA A 583 -17.97 17.90 -6.05
C ALA A 583 -18.80 17.11 -5.02
N GLN A 584 -19.72 16.24 -5.48
CA GLN A 584 -20.56 15.42 -4.59
C GLN A 584 -19.78 14.31 -3.88
N GLU A 585 -18.79 13.71 -4.53
CA GLU A 585 -17.93 12.69 -3.91
C GLU A 585 -17.00 13.27 -2.84
N ILE A 586 -16.50 14.49 -3.07
CA ILE A 586 -15.65 15.20 -2.11
C ILE A 586 -16.47 15.67 -0.90
N GLU A 587 -17.68 16.20 -1.13
CA GLU A 587 -18.61 16.60 -0.05
C GLU A 587 -19.00 15.41 0.86
N ALA A 588 -19.20 14.22 0.28
CA ALA A 588 -19.53 13.02 1.03
C ALA A 588 -18.37 12.53 1.93
N LYS A 589 -17.14 12.59 1.44
CA LYS A 589 -15.94 12.20 2.21
C LYS A 589 -15.67 13.14 3.39
N ILE A 590 -15.95 14.44 3.22
CA ILE A 590 -15.68 15.45 4.24
C ILE A 590 -16.73 15.45 5.36
N LYS A 591 -17.98 15.11 5.03
CA LYS A 591 -19.03 14.89 6.04
C LYS A 591 -18.87 13.59 6.84
N GLY A 592 -17.79 12.83 6.60
CA GLY A 592 -17.49 11.58 7.30
C GLY A 592 -18.45 10.46 6.93
N TYR A 593 -19.05 10.52 5.73
CA TYR A 593 -19.94 9.47 5.25
C TYR A 593 -19.13 8.27 4.78
N GLU A 594 -19.35 7.13 5.42
CA GLU A 594 -18.60 5.89 5.16
C GLU A 594 -19.08 5.18 3.88
N GLY A 595 -20.06 5.75 3.15
CA GLY A 595 -20.60 5.18 1.91
C GLY A 595 -21.56 4.00 2.10
N GLU A 596 -21.91 3.67 3.35
CA GLU A 596 -22.94 2.69 3.68
C GLU A 596 -24.34 3.32 3.63
N ALA A 597 -25.33 2.57 3.14
CA ALA A 597 -26.73 3.00 3.18
C ALA A 597 -27.32 2.78 4.58
N CYS A 598 -28.01 3.79 5.12
CA CYS A 598 -28.74 3.65 6.38
C CYS A 598 -29.76 2.51 6.30
N GLY A 599 -29.70 1.57 7.24
CA GLY A 599 -30.64 0.44 7.30
C GLY A 599 -32.11 0.84 7.49
N GLU A 600 -32.39 2.06 7.97
CA GLU A 600 -33.75 2.57 8.14
C GLU A 600 -34.25 3.36 6.91
N CYS A 601 -33.47 4.35 6.44
CA CYS A 601 -33.93 5.27 5.38
C CYS A 601 -33.24 5.09 4.03
N GLY A 602 -32.25 4.21 3.93
CA GLY A 602 -31.49 3.94 2.70
C GLY A 602 -30.58 5.07 2.23
N ASN A 603 -30.48 6.18 2.97
CA ASN A 603 -29.63 7.30 2.59
C ASN A 603 -28.16 7.05 3.00
N PHE A 604 -27.22 7.57 2.22
CA PHE A 604 -25.77 7.33 2.36
C PHE A 604 -25.08 8.30 3.33
N THR A 605 -25.83 8.88 4.25
CA THR A 605 -25.38 9.91 5.20
C THR A 605 -25.01 9.31 6.57
N LEU A 606 -24.55 8.06 6.60
CA LEU A 606 -24.12 7.37 7.81
C LEU A 606 -22.72 7.86 8.25
N VAL A 607 -22.64 8.39 9.47
CA VAL A 607 -21.40 8.86 10.09
C VAL A 607 -21.07 8.02 11.31
N ARG A 608 -19.79 7.74 11.52
CA ARG A 608 -19.31 6.97 12.67
C ARG A 608 -19.46 7.75 13.97
N ASN A 609 -20.09 7.14 14.97
CA ASN A 609 -20.31 7.70 16.30
C ASN A 609 -19.86 6.68 17.38
N GLY A 610 -18.58 6.74 17.76
CA GLY A 610 -17.97 5.75 18.66
C GLY A 610 -17.84 4.38 18.00
N THR A 611 -18.40 3.33 18.62
CA THR A 611 -18.42 1.96 18.07
C THR A 611 -19.57 1.67 17.11
N CYS A 612 -20.52 2.60 16.96
CA CYS A 612 -21.66 2.47 16.05
C CYS A 612 -21.69 3.56 14.98
N MET A 613 -22.66 3.47 14.08
CA MET A 613 -22.93 4.43 13.01
C MET A 613 -24.26 5.13 13.29
N LYS A 614 -24.35 6.43 12.98
CA LYS A 614 -25.58 7.23 13.08
C LYS A 614 -25.88 7.87 11.74
N CYS A 615 -27.11 7.77 11.27
CA CYS A 615 -27.55 8.42 10.05
C CYS A 615 -27.89 9.89 10.32
N ASN A 616 -27.25 10.81 9.61
CA ASN A 616 -27.54 12.24 9.75
C ASN A 616 -28.89 12.63 9.10
N THR A 617 -29.43 11.82 8.20
CA THR A 617 -30.74 12.09 7.56
C THR A 617 -31.93 11.67 8.42
N CYS A 618 -31.93 10.48 9.01
CA CYS A 618 -33.08 9.98 9.78
C CYS A 618 -32.81 9.83 11.28
N GLY A 619 -31.57 10.00 11.74
CA GLY A 619 -31.18 9.85 13.14
C GLY A 619 -30.99 8.41 13.63
N GLY A 620 -31.30 7.40 12.80
CA GLY A 620 -31.18 5.98 13.14
C GLY A 620 -29.74 5.55 13.41
N THR A 621 -29.54 4.66 14.39
CA THR A 621 -28.21 4.14 14.77
C THR A 621 -28.06 2.67 14.38
N SER A 622 -26.85 2.24 14.06
CA SER A 622 -26.54 0.85 13.65
C SER A 622 -26.49 -0.14 14.83
N GLY A 623 -27.28 0.08 15.88
CA GLY A 623 -27.47 -0.90 16.97
C GLY A 623 -26.65 -0.70 18.24
N CYS A 624 -26.32 0.52 18.65
CA CYS A 624 -25.90 0.82 20.04
C CYS A 624 -26.93 1.75 20.69
N SER A 625 -27.32 1.38 21.92
CA SER A 625 -28.26 2.12 22.79
C SER A 625 -27.67 3.43 23.28
#